data_AF-A0A2J6RVH6-F1
#
_entry.id   AF-A0A2J6RVH6-F1
#
_cell.length_a   1.000
_cell.length_b   1.000
_cell.length_c   1.000
_cell.angle_alpha   90.00
_cell.angle_beta   90.00
_cell.angle_gamma   90.00
#
_symmetry.space_group_name_H-M   'P 1'
#
loop_
_entity.id
_entity.type
_entity.pdbx_description
1 polymer ?
#
loop_
_entity_poly.entity_id
_entity_poly.type
_entity_poly.pdbx_seq_one_letter_code
_entity_poly.pdbx_strand_id
1 'polypeptide(L)'
;MTGYSGSNGYSNGLASGPFTTTALNRWSIANKELPAVDKVKVLHVYDFDNTLFNSPLPNPKLWNGPSIGFLQAQDTLIKGGWWHDSRILAATGEGVEKEEPRAWEGWWNERIVELIELSMKQKDALTVLLTGRGETNFAELLKKMLASKGLDFDLIILKPAAGPNNQRFSSTMHFKQVFLETMVETYKGAEEIKVYEDRQKHVKGFRDYFMDYNRRQNVTPTRGPITAEVVQVADGATQLDPVKEAVEIQRLINDHNLAISHGARGRRLQIKKTVFYTGYLISNADTQRLLTLAHLPPTMPDTEMKFLANNVLITPRPAPASILEKVGGMGSKITWEVTGTAVFENKIWAACVQPVPSTKKYYTENPVPIVVLALRKGAKPIDAGKIQNWQPVPPEKQYVFESTVGEKVLLRIEDEDPRENEYESLFPNKTFKRKHAPDDESSRRESGSYGVGSGSGGSRGGYQQRGGRGNYRGNGSQRGNRGGNRGNGGGRGGRGRGGGGGGQHYRSLDDVGEKSNNNTPSYNAAVAYEDFPPLQKQYQTPQQLVQQQFEQYQQYQQQMQGKGGSGAKQGGNGELQYF
;
A
#
# COMPACT_ATOMS: atom_id res chain seq x y z
N MET A 1 -0.66 -31.98 47.02
CA MET A 1 -0.78 -30.55 46.66
C MET A 1 0.03 -30.32 45.39
N THR A 2 -0.45 -30.70 44.21
CA THR A 2 -1.17 -29.85 43.24
C THR A 2 -0.58 -28.44 43.05
N GLY A 3 0.17 -28.27 41.96
CA GLY A 3 0.54 -26.98 41.38
C GLY A 3 0.44 -27.08 39.86
N TYR A 4 -0.71 -26.67 39.32
CA TYR A 4 -0.99 -26.60 37.89
C TYR A 4 -0.27 -25.39 37.26
N SER A 5 0.58 -25.61 36.26
CA SER A 5 1.00 -24.60 35.29
C SER A 5 0.25 -24.85 33.98
N GLY A 6 -0.73 -23.99 33.68
CA GLY A 6 -1.51 -24.05 32.45
C GLY A 6 -0.77 -23.38 31.30
N SER A 7 -0.11 -24.17 30.46
CA SER A 7 0.27 -23.77 29.10
C SER A 7 -0.94 -24.02 28.18
N ASN A 8 -1.58 -22.95 27.71
CA ASN A 8 -2.61 -23.05 26.68
C ASN A 8 -1.96 -23.38 25.34
N GLY A 9 -1.80 -24.67 25.07
CA GLY A 9 -1.49 -25.22 23.76
C GLY A 9 -2.69 -25.06 22.83
N TYR A 10 -2.50 -24.33 21.73
CA TYR A 10 -3.39 -24.40 20.57
C TYR A 10 -3.00 -25.62 19.73
N SER A 11 -3.40 -26.79 20.19
CA SER A 11 -3.47 -27.99 19.38
C SER A 11 -4.86 -28.06 18.75
N ASN A 12 -5.00 -27.78 17.44
CA ASN A 12 -5.90 -28.50 16.55
C ASN A 12 -5.81 -27.97 15.12
N GLY A 13 -5.34 -28.84 14.22
CA GLY A 13 -5.23 -28.59 12.78
C GLY A 13 -3.95 -29.09 12.12
N LEU A 14 -3.16 -29.95 12.77
CA LEU A 14 -2.12 -30.70 12.05
C LEU A 14 -2.81 -31.58 10.99
N ALA A 15 -2.35 -31.47 9.75
CA ALA A 15 -2.83 -32.28 8.63
C ALA A 15 -2.76 -33.77 9.01
N SER A 16 -3.90 -34.37 9.35
CA SER A 16 -3.99 -35.79 9.70
C SER A 16 -3.96 -36.72 8.47
N GLY A 17 -3.37 -36.25 7.38
CA GLY A 17 -3.21 -37.00 6.13
C GLY A 17 -1.80 -37.59 6.03
N PRO A 18 -1.62 -38.71 5.33
CA PRO A 18 -0.31 -39.31 5.15
C PRO A 18 0.61 -38.40 4.30
N PHE A 19 1.81 -38.08 4.82
CA PHE A 19 2.85 -37.36 4.10
C PHE A 19 3.40 -38.21 2.95
N THR A 20 2.80 -38.08 1.78
CA THR A 20 3.09 -38.86 0.57
C THR A 20 3.05 -37.94 -0.64
N THR A 21 3.79 -38.28 -1.69
CA THR A 21 3.77 -37.53 -2.96
C THR A 21 2.37 -37.45 -3.55
N THR A 22 1.56 -38.51 -3.44
CA THR A 22 0.16 -38.51 -3.87
C THR A 22 -0.69 -37.49 -3.08
N ALA A 23 -0.52 -37.40 -1.77
CA ALA A 23 -1.25 -36.42 -0.96
C ALA A 23 -0.77 -34.99 -1.24
N LEU A 24 0.54 -34.80 -1.42
CA LEU A 24 1.13 -33.51 -1.77
C LEU A 24 0.65 -33.01 -3.14
N ASN A 25 0.53 -33.89 -4.12
CA ASN A 25 0.10 -33.52 -5.48
C ASN A 25 -1.34 -32.97 -5.53
N ARG A 26 -2.19 -33.28 -4.53
CA ARG A 26 -3.55 -32.73 -4.42
C ARG A 26 -3.60 -31.22 -4.17
N TRP A 27 -2.47 -30.62 -3.78
CA TRP A 27 -2.35 -29.17 -3.63
C TRP A 27 -2.02 -28.46 -4.95
N SER A 28 -1.62 -29.21 -5.98
CA SER A 28 -1.04 -28.66 -7.20
C SER A 28 -2.02 -28.69 -8.36
N ILE A 29 -2.01 -27.62 -9.14
CA ILE A 29 -2.73 -27.57 -10.42
C ILE A 29 -1.87 -28.03 -11.60
N ALA A 30 -0.57 -28.31 -11.40
CA ALA A 30 0.36 -28.69 -12.46
C ALA A 30 0.07 -30.06 -13.09
N ASN A 31 -0.64 -30.94 -12.36
CA ASN A 31 -0.96 -32.31 -12.79
C ASN A 31 0.27 -33.12 -13.27
N LYS A 32 1.41 -32.97 -12.58
CA LYS A 32 2.67 -33.67 -12.89
C LYS A 32 2.89 -34.84 -11.93
N GLU A 33 3.60 -35.87 -12.38
CA GLU A 33 4.12 -36.90 -11.47
C GLU A 33 5.29 -36.31 -10.69
N LEU A 34 5.23 -36.38 -9.37
CA LEU A 34 6.26 -35.79 -8.52
C LEU A 34 7.48 -36.70 -8.40
N PRO A 35 8.70 -36.13 -8.32
CA PRO A 35 9.92 -36.91 -8.10
C PRO A 35 9.83 -37.79 -6.84
N ALA A 36 10.49 -38.95 -6.89
CA ALA A 36 10.58 -39.86 -5.75
C ALA A 36 11.25 -39.18 -4.54
N VAL A 37 10.76 -39.49 -3.34
CA VAL A 37 11.14 -38.81 -2.09
C VAL A 37 12.65 -38.84 -1.82
N ASP A 38 13.30 -39.95 -2.15
CA ASP A 38 14.73 -40.19 -1.98
C ASP A 38 15.62 -39.42 -2.96
N LYS A 39 15.05 -38.93 -4.06
CA LYS A 39 15.79 -38.20 -5.10
C LYS A 39 15.89 -36.69 -4.86
N VAL A 40 15.03 -36.14 -4.01
CA VAL A 40 14.98 -34.69 -3.75
C VAL A 40 15.82 -34.35 -2.53
N LYS A 41 16.79 -33.47 -2.74
CA LYS A 41 17.71 -32.93 -1.73
C LYS A 41 17.48 -31.46 -1.42
N VAL A 42 16.90 -30.70 -2.36
CA VAL A 42 16.68 -29.26 -2.19
C VAL A 42 15.26 -28.88 -2.59
N LEU A 43 14.65 -27.97 -1.84
CA LEU A 43 13.32 -27.44 -2.12
C LEU A 43 13.44 -25.97 -2.52
N HIS A 44 13.02 -25.61 -3.73
CA HIS A 44 13.00 -24.22 -4.18
C HIS A 44 11.56 -23.74 -4.31
N VAL A 45 11.21 -22.71 -3.55
CA VAL A 45 9.86 -22.15 -3.50
C VAL A 45 9.89 -20.69 -3.93
N TYR A 46 9.10 -20.37 -4.96
CA TYR A 46 8.99 -19.04 -5.51
C TYR A 46 7.58 -18.52 -5.28
N ASP A 47 7.43 -17.37 -4.63
CA ASP A 47 6.16 -16.63 -4.68
C ASP A 47 5.91 -16.07 -6.10
N PHE A 48 4.64 -15.85 -6.43
CA PHE A 48 4.26 -15.32 -7.75
C PHE A 48 4.25 -13.79 -7.77
N ASP A 49 3.44 -13.17 -6.91
CA ASP A 49 3.09 -11.74 -7.02
C ASP A 49 4.24 -10.86 -6.55
N ASN A 50 4.77 -10.04 -7.46
CA ASN A 50 5.91 -9.13 -7.25
C ASN A 50 7.22 -9.81 -6.85
N THR A 51 7.23 -11.14 -6.85
CA THR A 51 8.41 -11.99 -6.72
C THR A 51 8.84 -12.48 -8.11
N LEU A 52 8.06 -13.38 -8.72
CA LEU A 52 8.29 -13.89 -10.07
C LEU A 52 7.70 -12.96 -11.15
N PHE A 53 6.48 -12.50 -10.94
CA PHE A 53 5.72 -11.69 -11.89
C PHE A 53 5.38 -10.34 -11.29
N ASN A 54 5.69 -9.25 -11.99
CA ASN A 54 5.44 -7.87 -11.57
C ASN A 54 3.94 -7.56 -11.69
N SER A 55 3.13 -8.12 -10.79
CA SER A 55 1.68 -7.94 -10.78
C SER A 55 1.32 -6.48 -10.51
N PRO A 56 0.40 -5.89 -11.29
CA PRO A 56 0.09 -4.48 -11.15
C PRO A 56 -0.51 -4.17 -9.78
N LEU A 57 -0.14 -3.02 -9.21
CA LEU A 57 -0.73 -2.43 -8.02
C LEU A 57 -1.75 -1.35 -8.41
N PRO A 58 -2.77 -1.08 -7.58
CA PRO A 58 -3.69 0.03 -7.80
C PRO A 58 -2.93 1.37 -7.92
N ASN A 59 -3.30 2.19 -8.90
CA ASN A 59 -2.56 3.39 -9.23
C ASN A 59 -2.87 4.56 -8.26
N PRO A 60 -1.91 5.02 -7.42
CA PRO A 60 -2.09 6.15 -6.51
C PRO A 60 -2.17 7.51 -7.18
N LYS A 61 -1.84 7.59 -8.47
CA LYS A 61 -2.05 8.80 -9.29
C LYS A 61 -3.48 8.86 -9.82
N LEU A 62 -4.20 7.73 -9.85
CA LEU A 62 -5.57 7.61 -10.33
C LEU A 62 -6.57 7.59 -9.17
N TRP A 63 -6.33 6.80 -8.13
CA TRP A 63 -7.26 6.59 -7.01
C TRP A 63 -6.81 7.27 -5.73
N ASN A 64 -7.78 7.68 -4.90
CA ASN A 64 -7.47 8.12 -3.55
C ASN A 64 -7.06 6.96 -2.63
N GLY A 65 -6.30 7.26 -1.57
CA GLY A 65 -5.81 6.25 -0.62
C GLY A 65 -6.91 5.33 -0.04
N PRO A 66 -8.07 5.87 0.41
CA PRO A 66 -9.17 5.02 0.88
C PRO A 66 -9.69 4.03 -0.18
N SER A 67 -9.79 4.43 -1.45
CA SER A 67 -10.23 3.53 -2.52
C SER A 67 -9.18 2.47 -2.84
N ILE A 68 -7.89 2.78 -2.71
CA ILE A 68 -6.82 1.79 -2.84
C ILE A 68 -6.96 0.72 -1.76
N GLY A 69 -7.10 1.14 -0.49
CA GLY A 69 -7.34 0.19 0.61
C GLY A 69 -8.63 -0.61 0.41
N PHE A 70 -9.69 0.03 -0.09
CA PHE A 70 -10.94 -0.64 -0.44
C PHE A 70 -10.76 -1.70 -1.53
N LEU A 71 -10.03 -1.39 -2.60
CA LEU A 71 -9.76 -2.31 -3.70
C LEU A 71 -8.88 -3.48 -3.28
N GLN A 72 -7.91 -3.26 -2.39
CA GLN A 72 -6.98 -4.29 -1.95
C GLN A 72 -7.58 -5.28 -0.96
N ALA A 73 -8.67 -4.92 -0.28
CA ALA A 73 -9.33 -5.79 0.68
C ALA A 73 -10.15 -6.89 -0.01
N GLN A 74 -10.15 -8.10 0.56
CA GLN A 74 -10.86 -9.24 0.01
C GLN A 74 -12.39 -9.07 0.01
N ASP A 75 -12.96 -8.57 1.11
CA ASP A 75 -14.40 -8.66 1.39
C ASP A 75 -15.20 -7.36 1.11
N THR A 76 -14.58 -6.39 0.42
CA THR A 76 -15.22 -5.10 0.09
C THR A 76 -16.13 -5.17 -1.13
N LEU A 77 -15.78 -6.03 -2.09
CA LEU A 77 -16.57 -6.33 -3.28
C LEU A 77 -17.10 -7.76 -3.20
N ILE A 78 -18.36 -7.99 -3.61
CA ILE A 78 -19.02 -9.31 -3.48
C ILE A 78 -18.26 -10.44 -4.17
N LYS A 79 -17.63 -10.15 -5.32
CA LYS A 79 -16.84 -11.13 -6.09
C LYS A 79 -15.34 -11.06 -5.78
N GLY A 80 -14.94 -10.31 -4.75
CA GLY A 80 -13.55 -10.10 -4.38
C GLY A 80 -12.94 -8.81 -4.96
N GLY A 81 -11.91 -8.31 -4.27
CA GLY A 81 -11.14 -7.13 -4.68
C GLY A 81 -10.03 -7.41 -5.70
N TRP A 82 -9.08 -6.48 -5.77
CA TRP A 82 -7.94 -6.42 -6.70
C TRP A 82 -7.17 -7.74 -6.83
N TRP A 83 -6.91 -8.41 -5.71
CA TRP A 83 -6.14 -9.66 -5.66
C TRP A 83 -6.96 -10.92 -5.93
N HIS A 84 -8.28 -10.80 -6.01
CA HIS A 84 -9.22 -11.93 -6.03
C HIS A 84 -9.94 -12.08 -7.37
N ASP A 85 -9.91 -11.05 -8.21
CA ASP A 85 -10.46 -11.08 -9.56
C ASP A 85 -9.34 -11.26 -10.60
N SER A 86 -9.41 -12.36 -11.37
CA SER A 86 -8.39 -12.68 -12.35
C SER A 86 -8.37 -11.74 -13.55
N ARG A 87 -9.43 -10.96 -13.78
CA ARG A 87 -9.48 -9.96 -14.85
C ARG A 87 -8.46 -8.85 -14.64
N ILE A 88 -8.13 -8.51 -13.40
CA ILE A 88 -7.11 -7.49 -13.09
C ILE A 88 -5.72 -7.98 -13.53
N LEU A 89 -5.35 -9.22 -13.18
CA LEU A 89 -4.09 -9.80 -13.63
C LEU A 89 -4.09 -10.02 -15.15
N ALA A 90 -5.23 -10.46 -15.72
CA ALA A 90 -5.41 -10.65 -17.15
C ALA A 90 -5.29 -9.34 -17.96
N ALA A 91 -5.60 -8.19 -17.37
CA ALA A 91 -5.50 -6.88 -17.99
C ALA A 91 -4.06 -6.32 -18.04
N THR A 92 -3.10 -7.02 -17.44
CA THR A 92 -1.67 -6.67 -17.47
C THR A 92 -1.19 -6.42 -18.90
N GLY A 93 -0.34 -5.41 -19.08
CA GLY A 93 0.17 -5.01 -20.39
C GLY A 93 -0.94 -4.59 -21.36
N GLU A 94 -0.92 -5.19 -22.55
CA GLU A 94 -1.97 -5.00 -23.54
C GLU A 94 -3.22 -5.87 -23.32
N GLY A 95 -3.20 -6.78 -22.33
CA GLY A 95 -4.24 -7.77 -22.05
C GLY A 95 -3.89 -9.16 -22.60
N VAL A 96 -4.49 -10.22 -22.03
CA VAL A 96 -4.13 -11.63 -22.31
C VAL A 96 -3.97 -11.96 -23.80
N GLU A 97 -4.90 -11.52 -24.66
CA GLU A 97 -4.87 -11.86 -26.09
C GLU A 97 -3.58 -11.40 -26.80
N LYS A 98 -3.00 -10.28 -26.36
CA LYS A 98 -1.78 -9.72 -26.93
C LYS A 98 -0.53 -10.11 -26.17
N GLU A 99 -0.65 -10.30 -24.86
CA GLU A 99 0.49 -10.61 -24.00
C GLU A 99 0.84 -12.10 -23.98
N GLU A 100 -0.15 -13.01 -24.12
CA GLU A 100 0.10 -14.46 -24.13
C GLU A 100 1.08 -14.89 -25.24
N PRO A 101 0.96 -14.43 -26.50
CA PRO A 101 1.95 -14.73 -27.56
C PRO A 101 3.33 -14.11 -27.32
N ARG A 102 3.42 -13.04 -26.52
CA ARG A 102 4.68 -12.37 -26.15
C ARG A 102 5.23 -12.89 -24.82
N ALA A 103 4.57 -13.89 -24.24
CA ALA A 103 4.87 -14.39 -22.91
C ALA A 103 4.97 -13.27 -21.85
N TRP A 104 4.13 -12.23 -21.91
CA TRP A 104 4.17 -11.07 -21.00
C TRP A 104 5.58 -10.47 -20.84
N GLU A 105 6.33 -10.32 -21.95
CA GLU A 105 7.67 -9.72 -21.95
C GLU A 105 7.72 -8.38 -21.20
N GLY A 106 8.73 -8.20 -20.34
CA GLY A 106 8.89 -7.01 -19.50
C GLY A 106 8.10 -7.02 -18.19
N TRP A 107 7.21 -8.00 -17.98
CA TRP A 107 6.46 -8.15 -16.72
C TRP A 107 7.01 -9.24 -15.79
N TRP A 108 7.98 -10.02 -16.24
CA TRP A 108 8.67 -10.99 -15.39
C TRP A 108 9.87 -10.36 -14.69
N ASN A 109 10.15 -10.84 -13.48
CA ASN A 109 11.44 -10.61 -12.85
C ASN A 109 12.46 -11.59 -13.45
N GLU A 110 13.17 -11.16 -14.50
CA GLU A 110 14.06 -12.04 -15.28
C GLU A 110 15.17 -12.69 -14.43
N ARG A 111 15.61 -12.06 -13.33
CA ARG A 111 16.56 -12.69 -12.39
C ARG A 111 15.95 -13.89 -11.66
N ILE A 112 14.66 -13.81 -11.31
CA ILE A 112 13.95 -14.92 -10.67
C ILE A 112 13.64 -16.00 -11.71
N VAL A 113 13.32 -15.63 -12.95
CA VAL A 113 13.19 -16.57 -14.08
C VAL A 113 14.48 -17.38 -14.26
N GLU A 114 15.63 -16.73 -14.33
CA GLU A 114 16.94 -17.41 -14.44
C GLU A 114 17.17 -18.41 -13.29
N LEU A 115 16.83 -18.04 -12.05
CA LEU A 115 16.93 -18.92 -10.89
C LEU A 115 15.98 -20.13 -10.97
N ILE A 116 14.77 -19.93 -11.48
CA ILE A 116 13.81 -21.02 -11.69
C ILE A 116 14.33 -21.97 -12.78
N GLU A 117 14.86 -21.46 -13.88
CA GLU A 117 15.44 -22.28 -14.94
C GLU A 117 16.63 -23.11 -14.46
N LEU A 118 17.47 -22.55 -13.58
CA LEU A 118 18.54 -23.30 -12.91
C LEU A 118 17.97 -24.40 -12.00
N SER A 119 16.90 -24.09 -11.27
CA SER A 119 16.20 -25.06 -10.42
C SER A 119 15.60 -26.21 -11.22
N MET A 120 14.98 -25.91 -12.36
CA MET A 120 14.41 -26.92 -13.27
C MET A 120 15.47 -27.85 -13.87
N LYS A 121 16.72 -27.40 -13.99
CA LYS A 121 17.85 -28.22 -14.47
C LYS A 121 18.45 -29.09 -13.35
N GLN A 122 18.20 -28.75 -12.09
CA GLN A 122 18.74 -29.45 -10.93
C GLN A 122 17.90 -30.70 -10.63
N LYS A 123 18.48 -31.89 -10.89
CA LYS A 123 17.76 -33.18 -10.82
C LYS A 123 17.34 -33.60 -9.40
N ASP A 124 17.99 -33.03 -8.39
CA ASP A 124 17.69 -33.26 -6.98
C ASP A 124 16.93 -32.09 -6.32
N ALA A 125 16.43 -31.14 -7.12
CA ALA A 125 15.57 -30.07 -6.64
C ALA A 125 14.09 -30.36 -6.93
N LEU A 126 13.22 -29.95 -6.00
CA LEU A 126 11.79 -29.78 -6.26
C LEU A 126 11.51 -28.29 -6.48
N THR A 127 11.00 -27.93 -7.65
CA THR A 127 10.75 -26.54 -8.03
C THR A 127 9.26 -26.19 -7.89
N VAL A 128 8.95 -25.23 -7.02
CA VAL A 128 7.57 -24.94 -6.59
C VAL A 128 7.21 -23.48 -6.79
N LEU A 129 6.07 -23.22 -7.44
CA LEU A 129 5.40 -21.92 -7.41
C LEU A 129 4.34 -21.90 -6.30
N LEU A 130 4.36 -20.89 -5.42
CA LEU A 130 3.45 -20.78 -4.28
C LEU A 130 2.84 -19.38 -4.18
N THR A 131 1.57 -19.22 -4.58
CA THR A 131 0.87 -17.93 -4.55
C THR A 131 -0.31 -17.93 -3.58
N GLY A 132 -0.61 -16.74 -3.04
CA GLY A 132 -1.83 -16.49 -2.28
C GLY A 132 -3.10 -16.36 -3.14
N ARG A 133 -2.98 -16.28 -4.48
CA ARG A 133 -4.13 -16.19 -5.39
C ARG A 133 -5.02 -17.43 -5.28
N GLY A 134 -6.33 -17.22 -5.40
CA GLY A 134 -7.34 -18.27 -5.24
C GLY A 134 -7.38 -19.23 -6.42
N GLU A 135 -7.32 -20.54 -6.17
CA GLU A 135 -7.27 -21.58 -7.20
C GLU A 135 -8.41 -21.45 -8.23
N THR A 136 -9.66 -21.34 -7.75
CA THR A 136 -10.87 -21.30 -8.57
C THR A 136 -10.85 -20.21 -9.64
N ASN A 137 -10.26 -19.05 -9.33
CA ASN A 137 -10.32 -17.88 -10.21
C ASN A 137 -9.08 -17.76 -11.11
N PHE A 138 -7.96 -18.35 -10.70
CA PHE A 138 -6.65 -18.04 -11.28
C PHE A 138 -5.92 -19.23 -11.90
N ALA A 139 -6.35 -20.48 -11.65
CA ALA A 139 -5.62 -21.66 -12.11
C ALA A 139 -5.34 -21.66 -13.62
N GLU A 140 -6.38 -21.40 -14.43
CA GLU A 140 -6.24 -21.39 -15.90
C GLU A 140 -5.36 -20.23 -16.40
N LEU A 141 -5.48 -19.04 -15.79
CA LEU A 141 -4.67 -17.88 -16.17
C LEU A 141 -3.19 -18.12 -15.84
N LEU A 142 -2.88 -18.57 -14.62
CA LEU A 142 -1.48 -18.85 -14.26
C LEU A 142 -0.87 -19.95 -15.12
N LYS A 143 -1.60 -21.02 -15.42
CA LYS A 143 -1.11 -22.07 -16.33
C LYS A 143 -0.70 -21.51 -17.69
N LYS A 144 -1.53 -20.65 -18.29
CA LYS A 144 -1.21 -19.99 -19.56
C LYS A 144 0.04 -19.11 -19.46
N MET A 145 0.11 -18.27 -18.42
CA MET A 145 1.26 -17.38 -18.21
C MET A 145 2.56 -18.16 -18.08
N LEU A 146 2.58 -19.19 -17.24
CA LEU A 146 3.77 -20.02 -17.02
C LEU A 146 4.15 -20.81 -18.28
N ALA A 147 3.18 -21.40 -18.97
CA ALA A 147 3.41 -22.13 -20.21
C ALA A 147 3.98 -21.23 -21.31
N SER A 148 3.46 -20.00 -21.46
CA SER A 148 3.96 -19.04 -22.45
C SER A 148 5.41 -18.65 -22.20
N LYS A 149 5.83 -18.54 -20.93
CA LYS A 149 7.21 -18.24 -20.53
C LYS A 149 8.12 -19.48 -20.51
N GLY A 150 7.57 -20.68 -20.71
CA GLY A 150 8.33 -21.94 -20.68
C GLY A 150 8.73 -22.40 -19.27
N LEU A 151 8.02 -21.94 -18.23
CA LEU A 151 8.31 -22.29 -16.84
C LEU A 151 7.51 -23.54 -16.43
N ASP A 152 8.20 -24.69 -16.38
CA ASP A 152 7.63 -25.99 -16.02
C ASP A 152 7.96 -26.36 -14.56
N PHE A 153 7.13 -25.86 -13.63
CA PHE A 153 7.23 -26.18 -12.20
C PHE A 153 6.76 -27.61 -11.88
N ASP A 154 7.37 -28.25 -10.89
CA ASP A 154 6.88 -29.55 -10.39
C ASP A 154 5.56 -29.41 -9.65
N LEU A 155 5.41 -28.30 -8.92
CA LEU A 155 4.21 -27.96 -8.16
C LEU A 155 3.81 -26.51 -8.44
N ILE A 156 2.54 -26.29 -8.77
CA ILE A 156 1.93 -24.96 -8.90
C ILE A 156 0.81 -24.87 -7.87
N ILE A 157 1.07 -24.10 -6.81
CA ILE A 157 0.25 -24.09 -5.60
C ILE A 157 -0.46 -22.74 -5.48
N LEU A 158 -1.79 -22.79 -5.60
CA LEU A 158 -2.70 -21.66 -5.38
C LEU A 158 -3.45 -21.89 -4.07
N LYS A 159 -4.02 -20.83 -3.49
CA LYS A 159 -4.83 -20.93 -2.28
C LYS A 159 -6.17 -21.61 -2.61
N PRO A 160 -6.47 -22.81 -2.09
CA PRO A 160 -7.74 -23.46 -2.37
C PRO A 160 -8.85 -22.89 -1.47
N ALA A 161 -10.11 -23.06 -1.88
CA ALA A 161 -11.26 -22.66 -1.05
C ALA A 161 -11.34 -23.45 0.26
N ALA A 162 -10.94 -24.72 0.21
CA ALA A 162 -10.67 -25.58 1.36
C ALA A 162 -9.44 -26.43 1.03
N GLY A 163 -8.53 -26.63 1.98
CA GLY A 163 -7.36 -27.48 1.76
C GLY A 163 -7.75 -28.95 1.52
N PRO A 164 -6.81 -29.82 1.12
CA PRO A 164 -7.10 -31.22 0.77
C PRO A 164 -7.76 -32.05 1.88
N ASN A 165 -7.62 -31.62 3.14
CA ASN A 165 -8.28 -32.21 4.32
C ASN A 165 -9.52 -31.43 4.77
N ASN A 166 -10.14 -30.66 3.86
CA ASN A 166 -11.28 -29.78 4.09
C ASN A 166 -11.05 -28.68 5.14
N GLN A 167 -9.79 -28.33 5.39
CA GLN A 167 -9.39 -27.28 6.33
C GLN A 167 -9.59 -25.89 5.70
N ARG A 168 -10.08 -24.94 6.49
CA ARG A 168 -10.18 -23.53 6.08
C ARG A 168 -8.95 -22.78 6.56
N PHE A 169 -8.38 -21.93 5.71
CA PHE A 169 -7.22 -21.14 6.06
C PHE A 169 -7.63 -19.75 6.51
N SER A 170 -7.28 -19.41 7.73
CA SER A 170 -7.48 -18.06 8.30
C SER A 170 -6.60 -17.01 7.63
N SER A 171 -5.49 -17.43 7.04
CA SER A 171 -4.60 -16.51 6.34
C SER A 171 -3.78 -17.17 5.28
N THR A 172 -3.18 -16.34 4.46
CA THR A 172 -2.26 -16.72 3.38
C THR A 172 -0.97 -17.21 3.94
N MET A 173 -0.45 -16.51 4.94
CA MET A 173 0.69 -16.97 5.70
C MET A 173 0.40 -18.35 6.28
N HIS A 174 -0.76 -18.55 6.90
CA HIS A 174 -1.14 -19.84 7.46
C HIS A 174 -1.27 -20.93 6.38
N PHE A 175 -1.94 -20.64 5.27
CA PHE A 175 -2.02 -21.53 4.10
C PHE A 175 -0.62 -21.93 3.60
N LYS A 176 0.24 -20.96 3.34
CA LYS A 176 1.61 -21.19 2.85
C LYS A 176 2.40 -22.02 3.86
N GLN A 177 2.33 -21.71 5.15
CA GLN A 177 2.99 -22.48 6.22
C GLN A 177 2.53 -23.94 6.26
N VAL A 178 1.22 -24.20 6.20
CA VAL A 178 0.68 -25.57 6.21
C VAL A 178 1.12 -26.36 4.97
N PHE A 179 1.12 -25.72 3.79
CA PHE A 179 1.64 -26.34 2.58
C PHE A 179 3.15 -26.64 2.71
N LEU A 180 3.95 -25.66 3.16
CA LEU A 180 5.39 -25.81 3.35
C LEU A 180 5.72 -26.93 4.35
N GLU A 181 4.95 -27.05 5.45
CA GLU A 181 5.08 -28.18 6.39
C GLU A 181 4.81 -29.51 5.70
N THR A 182 3.70 -29.61 4.97
CA THR A 182 3.30 -30.82 4.25
C THR A 182 4.37 -31.24 3.25
N MET A 183 4.95 -30.28 2.52
CA MET A 183 6.00 -30.52 1.54
C MET A 183 7.30 -31.00 2.20
N VAL A 184 7.77 -30.31 3.23
CA VAL A 184 9.00 -30.65 3.95
C VAL A 184 8.87 -32.00 4.65
N GLU A 185 7.72 -32.32 5.23
CA GLU A 185 7.44 -33.63 5.84
C GLU A 185 7.26 -34.76 4.82
N THR A 186 6.90 -34.45 3.58
CA THR A 186 6.82 -35.43 2.48
C THR A 186 8.23 -35.73 1.94
N TYR A 187 9.01 -34.69 1.64
CA TYR A 187 10.39 -34.81 1.15
C TYR A 187 11.39 -34.84 2.29
N LYS A 188 11.29 -35.87 3.13
CA LYS A 188 12.10 -35.99 4.36
C LYS A 188 13.61 -35.98 4.11
N GLY A 189 14.04 -36.48 2.95
CA GLY A 189 15.44 -36.53 2.53
C GLY A 189 16.01 -35.19 2.04
N ALA A 190 15.18 -34.16 1.85
CA ALA A 190 15.65 -32.82 1.50
C ALA A 190 16.43 -32.20 2.66
N GLU A 191 17.55 -31.56 2.39
CA GLU A 191 18.46 -30.99 3.39
C GLU A 191 18.29 -29.47 3.50
N GLU A 192 17.82 -28.85 2.42
CA GLU A 192 17.69 -27.40 2.29
C GLU A 192 16.34 -26.98 1.68
N ILE A 193 15.83 -25.84 2.13
CA ILE A 193 14.71 -25.12 1.51
C ILE A 193 15.08 -23.65 1.28
N LYS A 194 14.84 -23.15 0.06
CA LYS A 194 14.96 -21.74 -0.31
C LYS A 194 13.60 -21.18 -0.67
N VAL A 195 13.20 -20.09 0.00
CA VAL A 195 11.93 -19.41 -0.25
C VAL A 195 12.20 -17.98 -0.74
N TYR A 196 11.72 -17.65 -1.93
CA TYR A 196 11.79 -16.31 -2.52
C TYR A 196 10.44 -15.60 -2.36
N GLU A 197 10.43 -14.44 -1.72
CA GLU A 197 9.21 -13.68 -1.40
C GLU A 197 9.51 -12.18 -1.34
N ASP A 198 8.65 -11.35 -1.90
CA ASP A 198 8.80 -9.89 -1.97
C ASP A 198 8.45 -9.20 -0.63
N ARG A 199 7.43 -9.70 0.07
CA ARG A 199 6.88 -9.03 1.26
C ARG A 199 7.72 -9.27 2.49
N GLN A 200 8.28 -8.20 3.04
CA GLN A 200 9.05 -8.20 4.30
C GLN A 200 8.34 -8.93 5.46
N LYS A 201 7.02 -8.71 5.63
CA LYS A 201 6.22 -9.40 6.65
C LYS A 201 6.18 -10.91 6.41
N HIS A 202 6.04 -11.34 5.17
CA HIS A 202 6.02 -12.77 4.84
C HIS A 202 7.40 -13.40 5.01
N VAL A 203 8.46 -12.72 4.55
CA VAL A 203 9.84 -13.13 4.76
C VAL A 203 10.11 -13.38 6.25
N LYS A 204 9.74 -12.43 7.11
CA LYS A 204 9.85 -12.59 8.57
C LYS A 204 9.01 -13.79 9.05
N GLY A 205 7.76 -13.89 8.60
CA GLY A 205 6.85 -14.99 8.98
C GLY A 205 7.39 -16.39 8.63
N PHE A 206 8.04 -16.55 7.47
CA PHE A 206 8.67 -17.82 7.10
C PHE A 206 9.94 -18.11 7.89
N ARG A 207 10.78 -17.10 8.15
CA ARG A 207 11.98 -17.27 8.99
C ARG A 207 11.59 -17.72 10.40
N ASP A 208 10.64 -17.03 11.03
CA ASP A 208 10.14 -17.38 12.35
C ASP A 208 9.55 -18.80 12.35
N TYR A 209 8.76 -19.14 11.32
CA TYR A 209 8.16 -20.45 11.17
C TYR A 209 9.20 -21.59 11.09
N PHE A 210 10.23 -21.46 10.25
CA PHE A 210 11.24 -22.51 10.11
C PHE A 210 12.14 -22.63 11.33
N MET A 211 12.40 -21.53 12.06
CA MET A 211 13.07 -21.58 13.36
C MET A 211 12.27 -22.41 14.37
N ASP A 212 10.96 -22.18 14.45
CA ASP A 212 10.07 -22.92 15.35
C ASP A 212 9.88 -24.37 14.90
N TYR A 213 9.77 -24.62 13.59
CA TYR A 213 9.74 -25.96 13.01
C TYR A 213 10.99 -26.76 13.39
N ASN A 214 12.19 -26.20 13.20
CA ASN A 214 13.45 -26.86 13.57
C ASN A 214 13.56 -27.11 15.07
N ARG A 215 13.05 -26.21 15.92
CA ARG A 215 12.97 -26.45 17.37
C ARG A 215 12.11 -27.68 17.69
N ARG A 216 10.96 -27.84 17.01
CA ARG A 216 10.11 -29.04 17.16
C ARG A 216 10.83 -30.30 16.69
N GLN A 217 11.52 -30.24 15.56
CA GLN A 217 12.28 -31.37 15.02
C GLN A 217 13.43 -31.83 15.92
N ASN A 218 14.00 -30.94 16.74
CA ASN A 218 15.03 -31.33 17.72
C ASN A 218 14.46 -32.05 18.95
N VAL A 219 13.18 -31.80 19.30
CA VAL A 219 12.53 -32.39 20.48
C VAL A 219 11.80 -33.68 20.12
N THR A 220 11.10 -33.70 18.99
CA THR A 220 10.34 -34.86 18.50
C THR A 220 10.56 -34.98 17.00
N PRO A 221 11.68 -35.58 16.57
CA PRO A 221 12.06 -35.61 15.17
C PRO A 221 11.12 -36.47 14.33
N THR A 222 10.59 -35.90 13.25
CA THR A 222 9.87 -36.63 12.20
C THR A 222 10.73 -36.82 10.95
N ARG A 223 11.65 -35.88 10.71
CA ARG A 223 12.74 -35.93 9.71
C ARG A 223 14.04 -35.23 10.15
N GLY A 224 14.05 -34.58 11.32
CA GLY A 224 15.17 -33.75 11.77
C GLY A 224 15.06 -32.30 11.26
N PRO A 225 16.01 -31.42 11.61
CA PRO A 225 15.99 -30.02 11.17
C PRO A 225 16.22 -29.89 9.65
N ILE A 226 15.91 -28.71 9.09
CA ILE A 226 16.18 -28.34 7.69
C ILE A 226 16.93 -27.02 7.64
N THR A 227 17.89 -26.87 6.73
CA THR A 227 18.50 -25.57 6.43
C THR A 227 17.50 -24.73 5.65
N ALA A 228 17.01 -23.64 6.25
CA ALA A 228 16.00 -22.79 5.62
C ALA A 228 16.56 -21.40 5.31
N GLU A 229 16.60 -21.05 4.03
CA GLU A 229 16.92 -19.71 3.54
C GLU A 229 15.65 -19.03 3.04
N VAL A 230 15.38 -17.81 3.52
CA VAL A 230 14.26 -17.00 3.03
C VAL A 230 14.83 -15.71 2.47
N VAL A 231 14.79 -15.59 1.14
CA VAL A 231 15.35 -14.50 0.36
C VAL A 231 14.25 -13.47 0.11
N GLN A 232 14.47 -12.24 0.59
CA GLN A 232 13.59 -11.14 0.25
C GLN A 232 13.92 -10.66 -1.17
N VAL A 233 12.93 -10.74 -2.05
CA VAL A 233 13.04 -10.21 -3.42
C VAL A 233 12.65 -8.73 -3.41
N ALA A 234 13.37 -7.91 -4.19
CA ALA A 234 13.03 -6.50 -4.33
C ALA A 234 11.73 -6.37 -5.12
N ASP A 235 10.78 -5.60 -4.58
CA ASP A 235 9.48 -5.34 -5.22
C ASP A 235 9.67 -4.54 -6.52
N GLY A 236 9.12 -5.07 -7.62
CA GLY A 236 9.06 -4.45 -8.93
C GLY A 236 7.68 -3.87 -9.22
N ALA A 237 7.20 -2.96 -8.38
CA ALA A 237 5.84 -2.42 -8.46
C ALA A 237 5.53 -1.82 -9.85
N THR A 238 4.51 -2.38 -10.50
CA THR A 238 3.97 -1.92 -11.78
C THR A 238 2.54 -1.43 -11.60
N GLN A 239 2.00 -0.76 -12.62
CA GLN A 239 0.62 -0.26 -12.66
C GLN A 239 0.00 -0.63 -14.00
N LEU A 240 -1.32 -0.76 -14.03
CA LEU A 240 -2.04 -0.84 -15.28
C LEU A 240 -2.05 0.52 -15.99
N ASP A 241 -2.30 0.49 -17.30
CA ASP A 241 -2.68 1.72 -18.01
C ASP A 241 -3.88 2.36 -17.30
N PRO A 242 -3.86 3.67 -16.99
CA PRO A 242 -4.92 4.31 -16.20
C PRO A 242 -6.33 4.16 -16.77
N VAL A 243 -6.48 4.10 -18.10
CA VAL A 243 -7.80 3.91 -18.74
C VAL A 243 -8.25 2.48 -18.56
N LYS A 244 -7.38 1.50 -18.80
CA LYS A 244 -7.69 0.08 -18.56
C LYS A 244 -8.02 -0.18 -17.10
N GLU A 245 -7.25 0.37 -16.18
CA GLU A 245 -7.49 0.24 -14.75
C GLU A 245 -8.89 0.76 -14.39
N ALA A 246 -9.25 1.97 -14.84
CA ALA A 246 -10.58 2.53 -14.61
C ALA A 246 -11.69 1.64 -15.19
N VAL A 247 -11.49 1.06 -16.37
CA VAL A 247 -12.45 0.15 -17.02
C VAL A 247 -12.63 -1.13 -16.21
N GLU A 248 -11.55 -1.78 -15.76
CA GLU A 248 -11.66 -3.00 -14.97
C GLU A 248 -12.28 -2.74 -13.60
N ILE A 249 -11.93 -1.64 -12.93
CA ILE A 249 -12.59 -1.25 -11.67
C ILE A 249 -14.08 -0.96 -11.88
N GLN A 250 -14.46 -0.29 -12.98
CA GLN A 250 -15.87 -0.06 -13.29
C GLN A 250 -16.62 -1.39 -13.52
N ARG A 251 -15.98 -2.39 -14.16
CA ARG A 251 -16.57 -3.73 -14.32
C ARG A 251 -16.78 -4.42 -12.97
N LEU A 252 -15.80 -4.35 -12.06
CA LEU A 252 -15.94 -4.88 -10.70
C LEU A 252 -17.12 -4.25 -9.95
N ILE A 253 -17.27 -2.93 -10.06
CA ILE A 253 -18.39 -2.19 -9.47
C ILE A 253 -19.72 -2.61 -10.09
N ASN A 254 -19.79 -2.78 -11.41
CA ASN A 254 -21.01 -3.22 -12.09
C ASN A 254 -21.43 -4.62 -11.63
N ASP A 255 -20.48 -5.55 -11.52
CA ASP A 255 -20.70 -6.90 -11.00
C ASP A 255 -21.21 -6.89 -9.56
N HIS A 256 -20.62 -6.04 -8.71
CA HIS A 256 -21.07 -5.83 -7.33
C HIS A 256 -22.51 -5.33 -7.30
N ASN A 257 -22.81 -4.26 -8.05
CA ASN A 257 -24.13 -3.64 -8.08
C ASN A 257 -25.22 -4.56 -8.64
N LEU A 258 -24.86 -5.40 -9.61
CA LEU A 258 -25.75 -6.42 -10.15
C LEU A 258 -26.10 -7.46 -9.07
N ALA A 259 -25.11 -7.94 -8.32
CA ALA A 259 -25.34 -8.88 -7.23
C ALA A 259 -26.20 -8.27 -6.10
N ILE A 260 -25.99 -7.00 -5.75
CA ILE A 260 -26.86 -6.25 -4.81
C ILE A 260 -28.29 -6.20 -5.33
N SER A 261 -28.47 -5.90 -6.62
CA SER A 261 -29.79 -5.84 -7.26
C SER A 261 -30.50 -7.20 -7.27
N HIS A 262 -29.74 -8.30 -7.20
CA HIS A 262 -30.25 -9.67 -7.05
C HIS A 262 -30.39 -10.14 -5.59
N GLY A 263 -30.27 -9.24 -4.61
CA GLY A 263 -30.56 -9.53 -3.20
C GLY A 263 -29.34 -9.83 -2.32
N ALA A 264 -28.11 -9.65 -2.83
CA ALA A 264 -26.93 -9.67 -1.97
C ALA A 264 -26.97 -8.51 -0.96
N ARG A 265 -26.36 -8.70 0.22
CA ARG A 265 -26.26 -7.65 1.24
C ARG A 265 -25.19 -6.64 0.86
N GLY A 266 -25.48 -5.36 1.04
CA GLY A 266 -24.52 -4.26 0.82
C GLY A 266 -25.21 -3.02 0.25
N ARG A 267 -24.41 -2.11 -0.29
CA ARG A 267 -24.87 -0.88 -0.95
C ARG A 267 -24.29 -0.83 -2.35
N ARG A 268 -25.02 -0.21 -3.27
CA ARG A 268 -24.51 0.03 -4.62
C ARG A 268 -23.36 1.05 -4.55
N LEU A 269 -22.36 0.83 -5.39
CA LEU A 269 -21.14 1.63 -5.46
C LEU A 269 -21.06 2.39 -6.78
N GLN A 270 -20.32 3.48 -6.79
CA GLN A 270 -19.99 4.24 -7.99
C GLN A 270 -18.59 4.85 -7.91
N ILE A 271 -17.99 5.07 -9.08
CA ILE A 271 -16.79 5.88 -9.21
C ILE A 271 -17.19 7.34 -9.20
N LYS A 272 -16.66 8.11 -8.25
CA LYS A 272 -16.77 9.57 -8.22
C LYS A 272 -15.41 10.20 -8.49
N LYS A 273 -15.44 11.48 -8.85
CA LYS A 273 -14.26 12.28 -9.17
C LYS A 273 -14.04 13.33 -8.09
N THR A 274 -12.82 13.51 -7.64
CA THR A 274 -12.42 14.63 -6.78
C THR A 274 -11.56 15.56 -7.60
N VAL A 275 -12.01 16.80 -7.81
CA VAL A 275 -11.24 17.83 -8.50
C VAL A 275 -10.54 18.69 -7.47
N PHE A 276 -9.21 18.70 -7.50
CA PHE A 276 -8.40 19.53 -6.60
C PHE A 276 -8.31 20.96 -7.11
N TYR A 277 -8.11 21.13 -8.43
CA TYR A 277 -8.06 22.42 -9.07
C TYR A 277 -8.28 22.28 -10.58
N THR A 278 -8.70 23.38 -11.20
CA THR A 278 -8.61 23.58 -12.64
C THR A 278 -7.40 24.46 -12.93
N GLY A 279 -6.60 24.10 -13.92
CA GLY A 279 -5.37 24.79 -14.26
C GLY A 279 -4.96 24.59 -15.71
N TYR A 280 -4.01 25.39 -16.16
CA TYR A 280 -3.29 25.11 -17.39
C TYR A 280 -2.19 24.09 -17.06
N LEU A 281 -2.43 22.83 -17.40
CA LEU A 281 -1.54 21.71 -17.10
C LEU A 281 -0.33 21.75 -18.04
N ILE A 282 0.84 21.52 -17.45
CA ILE A 282 2.14 21.62 -18.11
C ILE A 282 2.66 20.20 -18.38
N SER A 283 3.31 20.01 -19.52
CA SER A 283 3.91 18.72 -19.87
C SER A 283 5.02 18.34 -18.89
N ASN A 284 5.34 17.04 -18.77
CA ASN A 284 6.45 16.61 -17.90
C ASN A 284 7.80 17.18 -18.39
N ALA A 285 8.01 17.23 -19.72
CA ALA A 285 9.22 17.81 -20.30
C ALA A 285 9.40 19.28 -19.89
N ASP A 286 8.32 20.07 -19.94
CA ASP A 286 8.35 21.48 -19.55
C ASP A 286 8.44 21.65 -18.03
N THR A 287 7.80 20.78 -17.26
CA THR A 287 7.93 20.73 -15.80
C THR A 287 9.41 20.60 -15.42
N GLN A 288 10.16 19.67 -16.04
CA GLN A 288 11.60 19.51 -15.75
C GLN A 288 12.39 20.77 -16.08
N ARG A 289 12.10 21.42 -17.21
CA ARG A 289 12.75 22.69 -17.58
C ARG A 289 12.43 23.78 -16.54
N LEU A 290 11.19 23.89 -16.07
CA LEU A 290 10.74 24.89 -15.09
C LEU A 290 11.40 24.70 -13.74
N LEU A 291 11.59 23.46 -13.31
CA LEU A 291 12.27 23.16 -12.06
C LEU A 291 13.72 23.65 -12.01
N THR A 292 14.40 23.79 -13.16
CA THR A 292 15.76 24.36 -13.19
C THR A 292 15.82 25.84 -12.77
N LEU A 293 14.68 26.54 -12.76
CA LEU A 293 14.57 27.92 -12.31
C LEU A 293 14.48 28.04 -10.77
N ALA A 294 14.21 26.94 -10.07
CA ALA A 294 14.19 26.92 -8.62
C ALA A 294 15.64 26.94 -8.10
N HIS A 295 16.17 28.14 -7.84
CA HIS A 295 17.45 28.31 -7.16
C HIS A 295 17.31 27.91 -5.68
N LEU A 296 17.41 26.60 -5.41
CA LEU A 296 17.29 26.02 -4.08
C LEU A 296 18.58 26.16 -3.27
N PRO A 297 18.50 26.39 -1.94
CA PRO A 297 19.67 26.39 -1.08
C PRO A 297 20.43 25.05 -1.13
N PRO A 298 21.76 25.03 -1.30
CA PRO A 298 22.54 23.79 -1.45
C PRO A 298 22.44 22.84 -0.24
N THR A 299 22.20 23.40 0.94
CA THR A 299 22.17 22.71 2.25
C THR A 299 20.80 22.13 2.61
N MET A 300 19.78 22.31 1.76
CA MET A 300 18.42 21.86 2.05
C MET A 300 18.22 20.38 1.64
N PRO A 301 17.73 19.51 2.53
CA PRO A 301 17.37 18.14 2.17
C PRO A 301 16.18 18.10 1.22
N ASP A 302 16.26 17.27 0.18
CA ASP A 302 15.17 17.10 -0.79
C ASP A 302 13.87 16.59 -0.12
N THR A 303 13.98 15.89 1.01
CA THR A 303 12.85 15.38 1.81
C THR A 303 12.00 16.48 2.47
N GLU A 304 12.51 17.71 2.54
CA GLU A 304 11.75 18.87 3.02
C GLU A 304 11.02 19.61 1.90
N MET A 305 11.23 19.24 0.65
CA MET A 305 10.75 19.96 -0.52
C MET A 305 9.66 19.20 -1.27
N LYS A 306 8.71 19.95 -1.81
CA LYS A 306 7.68 19.48 -2.72
C LYS A 306 7.77 20.28 -4.02
N PHE A 307 8.06 19.61 -5.12
CA PHE A 307 8.12 20.21 -6.45
C PHE A 307 6.72 20.26 -7.06
N LEU A 308 6.36 21.34 -7.77
CA LEU A 308 4.97 21.57 -8.20
C LEU A 308 4.83 22.22 -9.59
N ALA A 309 5.90 22.24 -10.40
CA ALA A 309 5.96 22.98 -11.67
C ALA A 309 5.09 22.41 -12.82
N ASN A 310 3.92 21.86 -12.48
CA ASN A 310 3.05 21.10 -13.36
C ASN A 310 1.79 21.86 -13.80
N ASN A 311 1.55 23.08 -13.28
CA ASN A 311 0.42 23.90 -13.72
C ASN A 311 0.61 25.42 -13.53
N VAL A 312 -0.11 26.20 -14.34
CA VAL A 312 -0.53 27.58 -14.01
C VAL A 312 -1.96 27.52 -13.47
N LEU A 313 -2.21 28.04 -12.27
CA LEU A 313 -3.50 27.86 -11.59
C LEU A 313 -4.60 28.76 -12.19
N ILE A 314 -5.71 28.17 -12.64
CA ILE A 314 -6.91 28.91 -13.02
C ILE A 314 -7.75 29.18 -11.78
N THR A 315 -8.14 28.13 -11.05
CA THR A 315 -8.89 28.22 -9.79
C THR A 315 -8.65 26.97 -8.92
N PRO A 316 -8.56 27.07 -7.58
CA PRO A 316 -8.26 25.96 -6.67
C PRO A 316 -9.48 25.07 -6.36
N ARG A 317 -10.36 24.89 -7.35
CA ARG A 317 -11.61 24.12 -7.29
C ARG A 317 -12.07 23.77 -8.72
N PRO A 318 -13.11 22.94 -8.92
CA PRO A 318 -13.74 22.83 -10.23
C PRO A 318 -14.14 24.20 -10.78
N ALA A 319 -13.69 24.54 -11.99
CA ALA A 319 -14.03 25.79 -12.64
C ALA A 319 -15.53 25.82 -13.02
N PRO A 320 -16.27 26.87 -12.63
CA PRO A 320 -17.62 27.13 -13.15
C PRO A 320 -17.60 27.31 -14.67
N ALA A 321 -18.74 27.03 -15.32
CA ALA A 321 -18.89 27.17 -16.78
C ALA A 321 -18.45 28.55 -17.31
N SER A 322 -18.78 29.63 -16.57
CA SER A 322 -18.40 31.00 -16.93
C SER A 322 -16.88 31.27 -16.89
N ILE A 323 -16.11 30.50 -16.11
CA ILE A 323 -14.65 30.56 -16.11
C ILE A 323 -14.07 29.69 -17.22
N LEU A 324 -14.64 28.50 -17.44
CA LEU A 324 -14.24 27.62 -18.53
C LEU A 324 -14.39 28.29 -19.90
N GLU A 325 -15.49 29.01 -20.13
CA GLU A 325 -15.71 29.78 -21.36
C GLU A 325 -14.60 30.82 -21.60
N LYS A 326 -14.16 31.53 -20.55
CA LYS A 326 -13.08 32.54 -20.64
C LYS A 326 -11.73 31.96 -21.02
N VAL A 327 -11.47 30.69 -20.67
CA VAL A 327 -10.20 30.02 -20.99
C VAL A 327 -10.28 29.16 -22.27
N GLY A 328 -11.43 29.16 -22.95
CA GLY A 328 -11.66 28.42 -24.19
C GLY A 328 -12.12 26.97 -24.00
N GLY A 329 -12.54 26.59 -22.78
CA GLY A 329 -13.00 25.25 -22.44
C GLY A 329 -11.88 24.28 -22.08
N MET A 330 -12.28 23.06 -21.69
CA MET A 330 -11.34 21.98 -21.36
C MET A 330 -10.55 21.55 -22.61
N GLY A 331 -9.25 21.30 -22.47
CA GLY A 331 -8.38 20.96 -23.59
C GLY A 331 -7.87 22.16 -24.41
N SER A 332 -8.36 23.38 -24.13
CA SER A 332 -7.84 24.60 -24.75
C SER A 332 -6.36 24.80 -24.42
N LYS A 333 -5.58 25.22 -25.41
CA LYS A 333 -4.13 25.39 -25.29
C LYS A 333 -3.74 26.85 -25.20
N ILE A 334 -2.71 27.10 -24.40
CA ILE A 334 -2.09 28.42 -24.28
C ILE A 334 -0.57 28.28 -24.13
N THR A 335 0.12 29.17 -24.81
CA THR A 335 1.57 29.26 -24.80
C THR A 335 1.99 30.34 -23.81
N TRP A 336 2.98 30.04 -22.97
CA TRP A 336 3.50 30.91 -21.93
C TRP A 336 4.98 31.16 -22.13
N GLU A 337 5.42 32.38 -21.84
CA GLU A 337 6.82 32.77 -21.71
C GLU A 337 7.13 33.03 -20.24
N VAL A 338 8.26 32.53 -19.76
CA VAL A 338 8.75 32.81 -18.41
C VAL A 338 9.36 34.21 -18.38
N THR A 339 8.85 35.09 -17.50
CA THR A 339 9.30 36.49 -17.43
C THR A 339 10.08 36.81 -16.16
N GLY A 340 9.87 36.04 -15.08
CA GLY A 340 10.62 36.23 -13.85
C GLY A 340 10.49 35.09 -12.85
N THR A 341 11.32 35.15 -11.80
CA THR A 341 11.33 34.19 -10.68
C THR A 341 11.30 34.93 -9.35
N ALA A 342 10.82 34.26 -8.31
CA ALA A 342 10.81 34.81 -6.98
C ALA A 342 10.88 33.72 -5.91
N VAL A 343 11.35 34.12 -4.73
CA VAL A 343 11.34 33.30 -3.52
C VAL A 343 10.53 34.03 -2.44
N PHE A 344 9.51 33.37 -1.89
CA PHE A 344 8.68 33.90 -0.82
C PHE A 344 8.99 33.21 0.50
N GLU A 345 9.37 33.99 1.52
CA GLU A 345 9.70 33.54 2.89
C GLU A 345 10.69 32.37 2.99
N ASN A 346 11.53 32.15 1.96
CA ASN A 346 12.38 30.94 1.86
C ASN A 346 11.58 29.62 2.00
N LYS A 347 10.33 29.65 1.55
CA LYS A 347 9.37 28.54 1.61
C LYS A 347 8.72 28.24 0.28
N ILE A 348 8.68 29.19 -0.65
CA ILE A 348 8.02 29.04 -1.95
C ILE A 348 8.95 29.59 -3.03
N TRP A 349 9.20 28.79 -4.05
CA TRP A 349 9.90 29.18 -5.26
C TRP A 349 8.89 29.19 -6.39
N ALA A 350 8.82 30.29 -7.12
CA ALA A 350 7.82 30.49 -8.16
C ALA A 350 8.41 31.19 -9.39
N ALA A 351 7.79 30.95 -10.53
CA ALA A 351 8.02 31.68 -11.77
C ALA A 351 6.74 32.42 -12.17
N CYS A 352 6.86 33.67 -12.63
CA CYS A 352 5.77 34.37 -13.29
C CYS A 352 5.88 34.19 -14.79
N VAL A 353 4.72 34.10 -15.44
CA VAL A 353 4.61 33.83 -16.88
C VAL A 353 3.64 34.79 -17.55
N GLN A 354 3.84 35.01 -18.85
CA GLN A 354 2.98 35.84 -19.68
C GLN A 354 2.53 35.06 -20.92
N PRO A 355 1.28 35.23 -21.40
CA PRO A 355 0.84 34.50 -22.58
C PRO A 355 1.57 34.98 -23.84
N VAL A 356 1.76 34.06 -24.79
CA VAL A 356 2.32 34.32 -26.12
C VAL A 356 1.27 33.96 -27.18
N PRO A 357 0.84 34.91 -28.05
CA PRO A 357 1.16 36.34 -28.01
C PRO A 357 0.56 37.02 -26.76
N SER A 358 1.10 38.18 -26.37
CA SER A 358 0.67 38.94 -25.19
C SER A 358 -0.81 39.37 -25.22
N THR A 359 -1.42 39.36 -26.41
CA THR A 359 -2.84 39.64 -26.64
C THR A 359 -3.77 38.45 -26.42
N LYS A 360 -3.23 37.24 -26.24
CA LYS A 360 -4.01 36.03 -26.01
C LYS A 360 -4.72 36.16 -24.66
N LYS A 361 -6.06 36.07 -24.69
CA LYS A 361 -6.89 36.10 -23.49
C LYS A 361 -6.64 34.86 -22.64
N TYR A 362 -6.56 35.05 -21.33
CA TYR A 362 -6.43 34.01 -20.32
C TYR A 362 -7.21 34.41 -19.07
N TYR A 363 -7.36 33.48 -18.13
CA TYR A 363 -7.91 33.76 -16.81
C TYR A 363 -7.15 32.98 -15.73
N THR A 364 -6.79 33.68 -14.67
CA THR A 364 -6.23 33.13 -13.43
C THR A 364 -6.86 33.88 -12.26
N GLU A 365 -7.12 33.21 -11.14
CA GLU A 365 -7.58 33.89 -9.92
C GLU A 365 -6.52 34.84 -9.35
N ASN A 366 -5.23 34.52 -9.55
CA ASN A 366 -4.14 35.44 -9.24
C ASN A 366 -3.99 36.49 -10.36
N PRO A 367 -3.74 37.77 -10.05
CA PRO A 367 -3.52 38.81 -11.06
C PRO A 367 -2.29 38.54 -11.95
N VAL A 368 -1.28 37.90 -11.38
CA VAL A 368 -0.09 37.43 -12.10
C VAL A 368 -0.23 35.92 -12.31
N PRO A 369 -0.09 35.41 -13.54
CA PRO A 369 0.02 33.98 -13.80
C PRO A 369 1.30 33.43 -13.19
N ILE A 370 1.14 32.43 -12.31
CA ILE A 370 2.24 31.90 -11.51
C ILE A 370 2.32 30.39 -11.72
N VAL A 371 3.55 29.91 -11.94
CA VAL A 371 3.94 28.51 -11.76
C VAL A 371 4.64 28.39 -10.41
N VAL A 372 4.09 27.57 -9.51
CA VAL A 372 4.77 27.23 -8.25
C VAL A 372 5.81 26.15 -8.55
N LEU A 373 7.09 26.47 -8.45
CA LEU A 373 8.17 25.55 -8.80
C LEU A 373 8.42 24.55 -7.68
N ALA A 374 8.57 25.06 -6.45
CA ALA A 374 8.83 24.26 -5.27
C ALA A 374 8.25 24.89 -4.01
N LEU A 375 7.90 24.04 -3.05
CA LEU A 375 7.40 24.40 -1.73
C LEU A 375 8.17 23.67 -0.65
N ARG A 376 8.50 24.38 0.42
CA ARG A 376 8.96 23.76 1.65
C ARG A 376 7.79 23.13 2.39
N LYS A 377 8.03 22.03 3.10
CA LYS A 377 7.03 21.33 3.92
C LYS A 377 6.31 22.31 4.85
N GLY A 378 4.97 22.26 4.82
CA GLY A 378 4.10 23.15 5.59
C GLY A 378 3.70 24.46 4.89
N ALA A 379 4.36 24.84 3.79
CA ALA A 379 3.93 25.96 2.96
C ALA A 379 2.69 25.60 2.12
N LYS A 380 1.89 26.61 1.78
CA LYS A 380 0.68 26.44 0.94
C LYS A 380 0.90 27.08 -0.43
N PRO A 381 0.53 26.40 -1.54
CA PRO A 381 0.67 26.97 -2.88
C PRO A 381 -0.01 28.33 -3.06
N ILE A 382 -1.14 28.54 -2.38
CA ILE A 382 -1.93 29.79 -2.46
C ILE A 382 -1.13 31.02 -1.99
N ASP A 383 -0.14 30.85 -1.12
CA ASP A 383 0.68 31.96 -0.63
C ASP A 383 1.61 32.52 -1.73
N ALA A 384 1.81 31.81 -2.85
CA ALA A 384 2.55 32.33 -4.00
C ALA A 384 1.89 33.59 -4.60
N GLY A 385 0.56 33.76 -4.43
CA GLY A 385 -0.15 34.97 -4.87
C GLY A 385 0.23 36.23 -4.08
N LYS A 386 0.97 36.10 -2.97
CA LYS A 386 1.48 37.23 -2.16
C LYS A 386 2.81 37.78 -2.67
N ILE A 387 3.43 37.16 -3.68
CA ILE A 387 4.69 37.61 -4.24
C ILE A 387 4.49 38.93 -5.00
N GLN A 388 5.20 39.97 -4.55
CA GLN A 388 5.20 41.29 -5.19
C GLN A 388 6.53 41.55 -5.94
N ASN A 389 7.64 40.99 -5.45
CA ASN A 389 8.98 41.26 -5.96
C ASN A 389 9.45 40.12 -6.87
N TRP A 390 9.32 40.32 -8.19
CA TRP A 390 9.76 39.38 -9.22
C TRP A 390 11.12 39.78 -9.78
N GLN A 391 12.04 38.82 -9.85
CA GLN A 391 13.36 38.99 -10.47
C GLN A 391 13.28 38.59 -11.94
N PRO A 392 13.63 39.46 -12.89
CA PRO A 392 13.67 39.11 -14.31
C PRO A 392 14.55 37.90 -14.56
N VAL A 393 14.10 36.98 -15.41
CA VAL A 393 14.96 35.89 -15.88
C VAL A 393 15.86 36.39 -17.02
N PRO A 394 17.13 35.96 -17.09
CA PRO A 394 18.00 36.23 -18.23
C PRO A 394 17.40 35.69 -19.56
N PRO A 395 17.74 36.28 -20.72
CA PRO A 395 17.18 35.86 -22.02
C PRO A 395 17.31 34.36 -22.31
N GLU A 396 18.41 33.72 -21.89
CA GLU A 396 18.64 32.29 -22.06
C GLU A 396 17.73 31.39 -21.19
N LYS A 397 17.07 31.96 -20.18
CA LYS A 397 16.11 31.29 -19.30
C LYS A 397 14.65 31.72 -19.57
N GLN A 398 14.43 32.64 -20.52
CA GLN A 398 13.11 33.06 -21.02
C GLN A 398 12.60 32.11 -22.10
N TYR A 399 12.42 30.83 -21.76
CA TYR A 399 11.87 29.88 -22.74
C TYR A 399 10.34 29.84 -22.69
N VAL A 400 9.80 29.38 -23.80
CA VAL A 400 8.37 29.27 -24.06
C VAL A 400 7.93 27.82 -23.89
N PHE A 401 6.75 27.63 -23.30
CA PHE A 401 6.13 26.31 -23.15
C PHE A 401 4.63 26.36 -23.43
N GLU A 402 4.07 25.23 -23.85
CA GLU A 402 2.63 25.07 -24.05
C GLU A 402 1.99 24.43 -22.81
N SER A 403 0.76 24.83 -22.52
CA SER A 403 -0.07 24.23 -21.49
C SER A 403 -1.48 23.99 -21.99
N THR A 404 -2.19 23.07 -21.34
CA THR A 404 -3.55 22.67 -21.71
C THR A 404 -4.49 22.84 -20.54
N VAL A 405 -5.64 23.50 -20.73
CA VAL A 405 -6.69 23.62 -19.72
C VAL A 405 -7.15 22.22 -19.31
N GLY A 406 -6.99 21.92 -18.03
CA GLY A 406 -7.20 20.60 -17.45
C GLY A 406 -7.56 20.68 -15.97
N GLU A 407 -7.87 19.53 -15.39
CA GLU A 407 -8.11 19.40 -13.96
C GLU A 407 -7.12 18.43 -13.35
N LYS A 408 -6.68 18.72 -12.12
CA LYS A 408 -6.03 17.71 -11.28
C LYS A 408 -7.11 16.95 -10.53
N VAL A 409 -7.18 15.65 -10.79
CA VAL A 409 -8.27 14.80 -10.34
C VAL A 409 -7.76 13.56 -9.62
N LEU A 410 -8.55 13.04 -8.70
CA LEU A 410 -8.46 11.66 -8.23
C LEU A 410 -9.83 11.02 -8.27
N LEU A 411 -9.87 9.74 -8.63
CA LEU A 411 -11.05 8.91 -8.53
C LEU A 411 -11.23 8.38 -7.12
N ARG A 412 -12.49 8.16 -6.74
CA ARG A 412 -12.87 7.55 -5.48
C ARG A 412 -14.02 6.58 -5.69
N ILE A 413 -14.02 5.47 -4.95
CA ILE A 413 -15.10 4.50 -4.92
C ILE A 413 -15.93 4.78 -3.68
N GLU A 414 -17.21 5.07 -3.86
CA GLU A 414 -18.13 5.40 -2.77
C GLU A 414 -19.51 4.78 -3.01
N ASP A 415 -20.33 4.76 -1.97
CA ASP A 415 -21.75 4.43 -2.08
C ASP A 415 -22.46 5.37 -3.09
N GLU A 416 -23.39 4.81 -3.83
CA GLU A 416 -24.36 5.54 -4.64
C GLU A 416 -25.30 6.34 -3.73
N ASP A 417 -25.26 7.68 -3.79
CA ASP A 417 -26.21 8.57 -3.09
C ASP A 417 -27.07 9.29 -4.14
N PRO A 418 -28.36 8.91 -4.29
CA PRO A 418 -29.25 9.54 -5.26
C PRO A 418 -29.54 11.02 -5.01
N ARG A 419 -29.15 11.57 -3.84
CA ARG A 419 -29.41 12.96 -3.46
C ARG A 419 -28.24 13.89 -3.78
N GLU A 420 -27.06 13.34 -4.03
CA GLU A 420 -25.85 14.10 -4.36
C GLU A 420 -25.90 14.48 -5.84
N ASN A 421 -25.76 15.77 -6.15
CA ASN A 421 -25.68 16.23 -7.54
C ASN A 421 -24.25 16.09 -8.10
N GLU A 422 -24.12 16.17 -9.43
CA GLU A 422 -22.83 16.00 -10.11
C GLU A 422 -21.75 16.97 -9.61
N TYR A 423 -22.12 18.23 -9.31
CA TYR A 423 -21.17 19.24 -8.85
C TYR A 423 -20.68 18.97 -7.43
N GLU A 424 -21.57 18.58 -6.51
CA GLU A 424 -21.24 18.17 -5.15
C GLU A 424 -20.31 16.95 -5.16
N SER A 425 -20.52 16.03 -6.09
CA SER A 425 -19.68 14.85 -6.27
C SER A 425 -18.22 15.20 -6.60
N LEU A 426 -17.92 16.39 -7.14
CA LEU A 426 -16.55 16.81 -7.46
C LEU A 426 -15.68 17.08 -6.23
N PHE A 427 -16.28 17.17 -5.04
CA PHE A 427 -15.57 17.46 -3.79
C PHE A 427 -15.52 16.22 -2.89
N PRO A 428 -14.48 16.07 -2.04
CA PRO A 428 -14.45 14.98 -1.07
C PRO A 428 -15.66 15.08 -0.12
N ASN A 429 -16.31 13.96 0.15
CA ASN A 429 -17.48 13.92 1.02
C ASN A 429 -17.17 14.47 2.43
N LYS A 430 -17.91 15.50 2.87
CA LYS A 430 -17.70 16.19 4.16
C LYS A 430 -18.08 15.34 5.38
N THR A 431 -18.73 14.20 5.18
CA THR A 431 -19.21 13.27 6.22
C THR A 431 -18.10 12.57 7.00
N PHE A 432 -16.84 12.61 6.54
CA PHE A 432 -15.69 12.16 7.31
C PHE A 432 -15.06 13.24 8.20
N LYS A 433 -15.64 14.45 8.27
CA LYS A 433 -15.39 15.31 9.42
C LYS A 433 -15.92 14.59 10.63
N ARG A 434 -15.00 14.04 11.44
CA ARG A 434 -15.23 13.50 12.77
C ARG A 434 -16.41 14.23 13.37
N LYS A 435 -17.46 13.49 13.72
CA LYS A 435 -18.43 13.95 14.71
C LYS A 435 -17.56 14.41 15.87
N HIS A 436 -17.40 15.72 16.05
CA HIS A 436 -16.77 16.24 17.25
C HIS A 436 -17.53 15.57 18.39
N ALA A 437 -16.80 14.88 19.27
CA ALA A 437 -17.36 14.55 20.57
C ALA A 437 -17.97 15.85 21.10
N PRO A 438 -19.22 15.85 21.61
CA PRO A 438 -19.75 17.04 22.23
C PRO A 438 -18.74 17.45 23.29
N ASP A 439 -18.21 18.68 23.19
CA ASP A 439 -17.27 19.22 24.15
C ASP A 439 -17.88 19.08 25.54
N ASP A 440 -17.23 18.26 26.35
CA ASP A 440 -17.47 18.11 27.76
C ASP A 440 -16.86 19.36 28.42
N GLU A 441 -17.60 20.48 28.38
CA GLU A 441 -17.33 21.62 29.23
C GLU A 441 -17.67 21.25 30.68
N SER A 442 -16.75 20.57 31.35
CA SER A 442 -16.60 20.73 32.80
C SER A 442 -15.12 20.75 33.16
N SER A 443 -14.59 21.97 33.23
CA SER A 443 -13.30 22.25 33.84
C SER A 443 -13.34 21.86 35.32
N ARG A 444 -12.71 20.74 35.69
CA ARG A 444 -12.28 20.50 37.07
C ARG A 444 -10.79 20.25 37.11
N ARG A 445 -10.12 21.27 37.65
CA ARG A 445 -8.71 21.29 38.04
C ARG A 445 -8.43 20.17 39.04
N GLU A 446 -7.46 19.33 38.74
CA GLU A 446 -6.90 18.37 39.69
C GLU A 446 -5.52 18.90 40.10
N SER A 447 -5.45 19.56 41.26
CA SER A 447 -4.19 19.86 41.94
C SER A 447 -3.87 18.70 42.87
N GLY A 448 -2.77 18.00 42.58
CA GLY A 448 -2.29 16.90 43.41
C GLY A 448 -1.86 17.34 44.81
N SER A 449 -1.77 16.37 45.72
CA SER A 449 -0.82 16.43 46.83
C SER A 449 -0.66 15.06 47.48
N TYR A 450 0.58 14.56 47.51
CA TYR A 450 1.02 13.51 48.41
C TYR A 450 1.56 14.17 49.69
N GLY A 451 1.06 13.71 50.85
CA GLY A 451 1.88 13.41 52.02
C GLY A 451 2.18 14.50 53.07
N VAL A 452 1.99 14.08 54.33
CA VAL A 452 2.69 14.47 55.57
C VAL A 452 1.99 15.50 56.50
N GLY A 453 1.42 14.98 57.59
CA GLY A 453 1.91 15.21 58.97
C GLY A 453 1.43 16.42 59.80
N SER A 454 0.88 16.11 60.98
CA SER A 454 0.54 16.98 62.12
C SER A 454 -0.64 17.94 61.88
N GLY A 455 -1.56 18.21 62.80
CA GLY A 455 -1.60 18.05 64.24
C GLY A 455 -2.32 19.30 64.78
N SER A 456 -3.24 19.11 65.73
CA SER A 456 -3.82 20.15 66.60
C SER A 456 -4.95 21.04 66.05
N GLY A 457 -6.08 21.01 66.78
CA GLY A 457 -6.65 22.26 67.30
C GLY A 457 -7.88 22.85 66.60
N GLY A 458 -9.06 22.47 67.10
CA GLY A 458 -9.95 23.45 67.72
C GLY A 458 -10.90 24.31 66.87
N SER A 459 -12.17 24.23 67.28
CA SER A 459 -13.07 25.37 67.52
C SER A 459 -13.80 26.08 66.36
N ARG A 460 -15.12 25.88 66.43
CA ARG A 460 -16.18 26.90 66.64
C ARG A 460 -16.64 27.79 65.47
N GLY A 461 -17.97 27.74 65.30
CA GLY A 461 -18.85 28.87 65.01
C GLY A 461 -19.09 29.09 63.51
N GLY A 462 -20.32 29.15 62.98
CA GLY A 462 -21.60 29.47 63.59
C GLY A 462 -22.19 30.70 62.89
N TYR A 463 -23.49 30.65 62.56
CA TYR A 463 -24.37 31.79 62.23
C TYR A 463 -24.11 32.47 60.86
N GLN A 464 -25.08 33.00 60.11
CA GLN A 464 -26.54 33.10 60.14
C GLN A 464 -26.92 33.87 58.86
N GLN A 465 -28.12 33.60 58.32
CA GLN A 465 -29.05 34.54 57.64
C GLN A 465 -28.51 35.42 56.46
N ARG A 466 -29.28 35.84 55.45
CA ARG A 466 -30.64 36.37 55.47
C ARG A 466 -31.08 36.70 54.04
N GLY A 467 -32.35 36.41 53.71
CA GLY A 467 -33.21 37.19 52.78
C GLY A 467 -32.87 37.18 51.28
N GLY A 468 -33.79 37.03 50.34
CA GLY A 468 -35.23 37.23 50.38
C GLY A 468 -35.67 38.14 49.23
N ARG A 469 -36.88 37.89 48.70
CA ARG A 469 -37.62 38.55 47.60
C ARG A 469 -37.36 37.91 46.22
N GLY A 470 -38.34 37.41 45.46
CA GLY A 470 -39.80 37.49 45.58
C GLY A 470 -40.40 38.01 44.27
N ASN A 471 -41.51 37.37 43.85
CA ASN A 471 -42.48 37.74 42.81
C ASN A 471 -42.19 37.38 41.34
N TYR A 472 -43.17 36.97 40.52
CA TYR A 472 -44.49 36.34 40.65
C TYR A 472 -45.05 36.16 39.21
N ARG A 473 -46.04 35.27 39.07
CA ARG A 473 -46.96 35.04 37.91
C ARG A 473 -46.36 34.15 36.81
N GLY A 474 -46.83 32.92 36.60
CA GLY A 474 -48.23 32.43 36.54
C GLY A 474 -48.53 32.19 35.05
N ASN A 475 -49.21 31.15 34.56
CA ASN A 475 -50.24 30.25 35.06
C ASN A 475 -50.33 29.16 33.96
N GLY A 476 -50.32 27.85 34.22
CA GLY A 476 -51.45 27.06 34.73
C GLY A 476 -51.66 25.89 33.74
N SER A 477 -51.43 24.63 34.16
CA SER A 477 -52.46 23.68 34.64
C SER A 477 -53.24 23.04 33.47
N GLN A 478 -53.63 21.77 33.42
CA GLN A 478 -53.65 20.66 34.38
C GLN A 478 -54.36 19.46 33.69
N ARG A 479 -54.28 18.28 34.32
CA ARG A 479 -55.16 17.08 34.21
C ARG A 479 -54.92 16.17 32.99
N GLY A 480 -54.94 14.84 33.13
CA GLY A 480 -55.24 13.98 34.26
C GLY A 480 -55.51 12.54 33.81
N ASN A 481 -55.15 11.59 34.69
CA ASN A 481 -55.40 10.14 34.69
C ASN A 481 -56.70 9.63 34.01
N ARG A 482 -56.64 8.41 33.44
CA ARG A 482 -57.45 7.22 33.88
C ARG A 482 -57.27 5.95 33.03
N GLY A 483 -57.07 4.81 33.72
CA GLY A 483 -57.53 3.44 33.40
C GLY A 483 -56.75 2.69 32.30
N GLY A 484 -56.30 1.43 32.41
CA GLY A 484 -56.56 0.34 33.36
C GLY A 484 -57.49 -0.73 32.77
N ASN A 485 -56.96 -1.82 32.18
CA ASN A 485 -57.38 -3.23 32.42
C ASN A 485 -56.74 -4.26 31.45
N ARG A 486 -56.25 -5.36 32.05
CA ARG A 486 -56.44 -6.83 31.76
C ARG A 486 -56.31 -7.32 30.30
N GLY A 487 -55.67 -8.45 29.99
CA GLY A 487 -55.19 -9.60 30.76
C GLY A 487 -54.36 -10.52 29.84
N ASN A 488 -53.42 -11.27 30.41
CA ASN A 488 -53.47 -12.72 30.62
C ASN A 488 -53.13 -13.57 29.37
N GLY A 489 -52.08 -14.38 29.49
CA GLY A 489 -51.68 -15.35 28.45
C GLY A 489 -50.22 -15.78 28.56
N GLY A 490 -49.85 -16.46 29.64
CA GLY A 490 -48.57 -17.18 29.73
C GLY A 490 -48.60 -18.46 28.89
N GLY A 491 -47.44 -18.90 28.38
CA GLY A 491 -47.34 -20.20 27.74
C GLY A 491 -46.08 -20.48 26.91
N ARG A 492 -44.96 -20.73 27.62
CA ARG A 492 -43.90 -21.73 27.32
C ARG A 492 -43.30 -21.87 25.90
N GLY A 493 -41.98 -21.73 25.87
CA GLY A 493 -41.04 -22.35 24.92
C GLY A 493 -40.09 -21.28 24.37
N GLY A 494 -38.78 -21.29 24.53
CA GLY A 494 -37.80 -22.29 24.96
C GLY A 494 -36.47 -21.84 24.35
N ARG A 495 -35.34 -22.15 25.03
CA ARG A 495 -33.93 -21.81 24.70
C ARG A 495 -33.53 -20.38 25.11
N GLY A 496 -32.64 -20.17 26.07
CA GLY A 496 -31.35 -20.86 26.29
C GLY A 496 -30.26 -19.89 25.83
N ARG A 497 -29.80 -19.01 26.73
CA ARG A 497 -28.49 -19.06 27.41
C ARG A 497 -27.27 -18.93 26.48
N GLY A 498 -26.51 -17.87 26.75
CA GLY A 498 -25.04 -17.84 26.71
C GLY A 498 -24.45 -17.79 25.30
N GLY A 499 -23.45 -16.96 25.01
CA GLY A 499 -22.46 -16.40 25.90
C GLY A 499 -21.09 -16.74 25.33
N GLY A 500 -20.21 -15.74 25.28
CA GLY A 500 -18.78 -15.96 25.15
C GLY A 500 -18.27 -16.12 23.71
N GLY A 501 -17.14 -15.47 23.46
CA GLY A 501 -16.34 -15.74 22.28
C GLY A 501 -15.48 -14.55 21.92
N GLY A 502 -14.45 -14.27 22.71
CA GLY A 502 -13.31 -13.49 22.26
C GLY A 502 -12.82 -14.06 20.93
N GLY A 503 -13.01 -13.27 19.87
CA GLY A 503 -12.66 -13.62 18.51
C GLY A 503 -11.31 -13.00 18.18
N GLN A 504 -10.32 -13.87 18.08
CA GLN A 504 -8.94 -13.61 17.72
C GLN A 504 -8.82 -12.73 16.47
N HIS A 505 -7.87 -11.78 16.53
CA HIS A 505 -7.47 -10.93 15.42
C HIS A 505 -7.08 -11.77 14.20
N TYR A 506 -7.83 -11.58 13.12
CA TYR A 506 -7.68 -12.24 11.83
C TYR A 506 -6.84 -11.36 10.90
N ARG A 507 -5.78 -11.90 10.28
CA ARG A 507 -4.91 -11.17 9.32
C ARG A 507 -4.42 -12.11 8.22
N SER A 508 -4.99 -11.95 7.01
CA SER A 508 -4.69 -12.68 5.77
C SER A 508 -4.09 -11.79 4.69
N LEU A 509 -4.04 -12.21 3.41
CA LEU A 509 -3.41 -11.50 2.26
C LEU A 509 -3.66 -9.99 2.19
N ASP A 510 -4.71 -9.56 2.88
CA ASP A 510 -5.24 -8.24 3.25
C ASP A 510 -4.36 -7.36 4.17
N ASP A 511 -3.14 -7.77 4.54
CA ASP A 511 -2.41 -7.16 5.65
C ASP A 511 -1.58 -5.90 5.30
N VAL A 512 -2.13 -5.04 4.43
CA VAL A 512 -1.67 -3.66 4.25
C VAL A 512 -2.46 -2.71 5.14
N GLY A 513 -1.87 -2.45 6.31
CA GLY A 513 -2.17 -1.27 7.12
C GLY A 513 -2.91 -1.54 8.42
N GLU A 514 -2.17 -1.63 9.53
CA GLU A 514 -2.54 -0.85 10.71
C GLU A 514 -1.36 -0.53 11.63
N LYS A 515 -1.51 0.64 12.24
CA LYS A 515 -0.55 1.47 12.97
C LYS A 515 0.11 0.74 14.14
N SER A 516 1.39 0.99 14.34
CA SER A 516 2.02 0.80 15.64
C SER A 516 1.38 1.77 16.64
N ASN A 517 0.94 1.23 17.77
CA ASN A 517 0.52 1.99 18.95
C ASN A 517 1.72 2.83 19.46
N ASN A 518 1.81 4.07 18.99
CA ASN A 518 2.39 5.16 19.76
C ASN A 518 1.44 6.34 19.64
N ASN A 519 1.05 6.86 20.79
CA ASN A 519 0.02 7.88 20.96
C ASN A 519 0.55 9.24 20.48
N THR A 520 0.61 9.43 19.17
CA THR A 520 0.79 10.71 18.48
C THR A 520 0.36 10.48 17.03
N PRO A 521 -0.54 11.28 16.44
CA PRO A 521 -0.98 11.06 15.07
C PRO A 521 0.16 11.41 14.11
N SER A 522 1.05 10.45 13.85
CA SER A 522 1.99 10.52 12.74
C SER A 522 1.16 10.34 11.47
N TYR A 523 0.77 11.46 10.87
CA TYR A 523 0.42 11.51 9.46
C TYR A 523 1.60 10.89 8.71
N ASN A 524 1.40 9.73 8.09
CA ASN A 524 2.34 9.21 7.11
C ASN A 524 2.49 10.29 6.03
N ALA A 525 3.60 11.03 6.10
CA ALA A 525 4.04 12.03 5.13
C ALA A 525 4.52 11.37 3.82
N ALA A 526 4.00 10.20 3.50
CA ALA A 526 4.33 9.37 2.34
C ALA A 526 3.05 9.03 1.56
N VAL A 527 2.21 10.03 1.30
CA VAL A 527 1.47 10.03 0.04
C VAL A 527 2.50 10.52 -0.96
N ALA A 528 3.26 9.60 -1.56
CA ALA A 528 4.22 9.89 -2.60
C ALA A 528 3.45 10.39 -3.83
N TYR A 529 3.10 11.67 -3.80
CA TYR A 529 2.78 12.41 -5.00
C TYR A 529 4.08 12.71 -5.69
N GLU A 530 4.14 12.27 -6.95
CA GLU A 530 5.16 12.57 -7.95
C GLU A 530 6.41 11.67 -7.86
N ASP A 531 6.48 10.70 -8.77
CA ASP A 531 7.76 10.23 -9.28
C ASP A 531 8.38 11.42 -10.04
N PHE A 532 9.14 12.23 -9.33
CA PHE A 532 10.20 12.99 -9.95
C PHE A 532 11.50 12.21 -9.70
N PRO A 533 12.29 11.88 -10.75
CA PRO A 533 13.70 11.65 -10.49
C PRO A 533 14.24 12.92 -9.80
N PRO A 534 15.11 12.80 -8.79
CA PRO A 534 15.70 13.98 -8.17
C PRO A 534 16.33 14.85 -9.26
N LEU A 535 16.18 16.17 -9.16
CA LEU A 535 17.01 17.10 -9.91
C LEU A 535 18.45 16.61 -9.73
N GLN A 536 19.09 16.19 -10.82
CA GLN A 536 20.46 15.69 -10.80
C GLN A 536 21.40 16.81 -10.33
N LYS A 537 21.55 16.99 -9.02
CA LYS A 537 22.90 17.08 -8.48
C LYS A 537 23.53 15.74 -8.86
N GLN A 538 24.67 15.77 -9.54
CA GLN A 538 25.40 14.57 -9.95
C GLN A 538 25.68 13.69 -8.72
N TYR A 539 24.72 12.87 -8.35
CA TYR A 539 24.87 11.75 -7.47
C TYR A 539 24.74 10.55 -8.39
N GLN A 540 25.78 9.72 -8.35
CA GLN A 540 25.77 8.45 -9.05
C GLN A 540 24.50 7.71 -8.65
N THR A 541 23.73 7.28 -9.64
CA THR A 541 22.58 6.42 -9.40
C THR A 541 23.04 5.15 -8.66
N PRO A 542 22.17 4.47 -7.88
CA PRO A 542 22.52 3.16 -7.32
C PRO A 542 23.04 2.17 -8.37
N GLN A 543 22.55 2.29 -9.61
CA GLN A 543 23.06 1.56 -10.77
C GLN A 543 24.51 1.96 -11.14
N GLN A 544 24.87 3.25 -11.10
CA GLN A 544 26.24 3.74 -11.31
C GLN A 544 27.19 3.41 -10.15
N LEU A 545 26.73 3.40 -8.90
CA LEU A 545 27.51 2.97 -7.73
C LEU A 545 27.81 1.46 -7.78
N VAL A 546 26.83 0.65 -8.18
CA VAL A 546 27.02 -0.79 -8.40
C VAL A 546 27.93 -1.05 -9.59
N GLN A 547 27.83 -0.27 -10.67
CA GLN A 547 28.70 -0.39 -11.83
C GLN A 547 30.13 0.05 -11.52
N GLN A 548 30.34 1.10 -10.72
CA GLN A 548 31.67 1.47 -10.21
C GLN A 548 32.23 0.43 -9.24
N GLN A 549 31.41 -0.18 -8.39
CA GLN A 549 31.85 -1.30 -7.55
C GLN A 549 32.22 -2.52 -8.39
N PHE A 550 31.50 -2.81 -9.47
CA PHE A 550 31.80 -3.90 -10.40
C PHE A 550 33.08 -3.65 -11.21
N GLU A 551 33.30 -2.41 -11.66
CA GLU A 551 34.52 -2.00 -12.36
C GLU A 551 35.74 -1.99 -11.43
N GLN A 552 35.59 -1.53 -10.18
CA GLN A 552 36.62 -1.67 -9.14
C GLN A 552 36.93 -3.14 -8.84
N TYR A 553 35.90 -4.00 -8.80
CA TYR A 553 36.09 -5.43 -8.55
C TYR A 553 36.77 -6.14 -9.74
N GLN A 554 36.47 -5.76 -10.98
CA GLN A 554 37.17 -6.26 -12.17
C GLN A 554 38.61 -5.76 -12.27
N GLN A 555 38.89 -4.50 -11.92
CA GLN A 555 40.26 -4.00 -11.82
C GLN A 555 41.06 -4.70 -10.71
N TYR A 556 40.42 -4.99 -9.58
CA TYR A 556 41.01 -5.78 -8.50
C TYR A 556 41.32 -7.22 -8.94
N GLN A 557 40.42 -7.87 -9.70
CA GLN A 557 40.68 -9.20 -10.26
C GLN A 557 41.78 -9.21 -11.32
N GLN A 558 41.88 -8.17 -12.16
CA GLN A 558 42.97 -8.04 -13.13
C GLN A 558 44.33 -7.77 -12.45
N GLN A 559 44.37 -7.01 -11.35
CA GLN A 559 45.58 -6.85 -10.54
C GLN A 559 46.00 -8.13 -9.82
N MET A 560 45.04 -8.98 -9.42
CA MET A 560 45.32 -10.27 -8.79
C MET A 560 45.76 -11.34 -9.80
N GLN A 561 45.30 -11.27 -11.05
CA GLN A 561 45.78 -12.16 -12.13
C GLN A 561 47.11 -11.69 -12.75
N GLY A 562 47.43 -10.39 -12.70
CA GLY A 562 48.71 -9.84 -13.15
C GLY A 562 49.91 -10.11 -12.23
N LYS A 563 49.70 -10.62 -11.01
CA LYS A 563 50.76 -10.95 -10.04
C LYS A 563 51.03 -12.45 -9.87
N GLY A 564 50.48 -13.29 -10.76
CA GLY A 564 50.60 -14.75 -10.72
C GLY A 564 51.67 -15.36 -11.64
N GLY A 565 52.69 -14.61 -12.07
CA GLY A 565 53.65 -15.10 -13.07
C GLY A 565 55.08 -14.63 -12.86
N SER A 566 55.75 -15.09 -11.81
CA SER A 566 57.21 -15.35 -11.79
C SER A 566 57.70 -15.70 -10.38
N GLY A 567 57.58 -16.98 -10.02
CA GLY A 567 58.27 -17.57 -8.88
C GLY A 567 59.36 -18.53 -9.36
N ALA A 568 60.62 -18.10 -9.29
CA ALA A 568 61.77 -18.99 -9.23
C ALA A 568 62.79 -18.43 -8.22
N LYS A 569 62.90 -19.13 -7.08
CA LYS A 569 64.00 -19.20 -6.09
C LYS A 569 64.45 -17.85 -5.50
N GLN A 570 64.56 -17.65 -4.19
CA GLN A 570 65.42 -18.36 -3.24
C GLN A 570 65.15 -17.78 -1.84
N GLY A 571 65.33 -18.59 -0.79
CA GLY A 571 64.89 -18.31 0.58
C GLY A 571 65.60 -17.18 1.34
N GLY A 572 65.03 -16.85 2.49
CA GLY A 572 65.63 -15.96 3.49
C GLY A 572 64.65 -15.62 4.61
N ASN A 573 65.06 -15.92 5.84
CA ASN A 573 64.42 -15.69 7.13
C ASN A 573 63.75 -14.31 7.33
N GLY A 574 62.78 -14.24 8.24
CA GLY A 574 62.53 -13.01 9.01
C GLY A 574 61.08 -12.74 9.39
N GLU A 575 60.64 -13.41 10.45
CA GLU A 575 59.76 -12.97 11.56
C GLU A 575 59.15 -11.53 11.60
N LEU A 576 58.05 -11.45 12.39
CA LEU A 576 57.36 -10.28 13.01
C LEU A 576 56.28 -9.56 12.19
N GLN A 577 55.23 -8.97 12.79
CA GLN A 577 54.39 -9.25 13.96
C GLN A 577 53.17 -8.31 13.79
N TYR A 578 52.00 -8.79 14.20
CA TYR A 578 50.74 -8.09 14.51
C TYR A 578 50.77 -6.56 14.68
N PHE A 579 49.81 -5.88 14.02
CA PHE A 579 48.74 -5.11 14.67
C PHE A 579 47.43 -5.27 13.90
#